data_AF-A0AAP5C8J4-F1
#
_entry.id   AF-A0AAP5C8J4-F1
#
_cell.length_a   1.000
_cell.length_b   1.000
_cell.length_c   1.000
_cell.angle_alpha   90.00
_cell.angle_beta   90.00
_cell.angle_gamma   90.00
#
_symmetry.space_group_name_H-M   'P 1'
#
loop_
_entity.id
_entity.type
_entity.pdbx_description
1 polymer ?
#
loop_
_entity_poly.entity_id
_entity_poly.type
_entity_poly.pdbx_seq_one_letter_code
_entity_poly.pdbx_strand_id
1 'polypeptide(L)'
;MPLFIISLIAALALAIPTCGISLVVFVVVKYAVDIAGVNKLLAATQTSLNTDDQVLIGHVNNAAIRNFFEKHGTTAVKCVRHEKPFIFYIGYVTAVSGAECVSLVGRGNGVMFVSAMEPPVQFGEDMLSLIGKKQFIDQIVAGLNAASR
;
A
#
# COMPACT_ATOMS: atom_id res chain seq x y z
N MET A 1 42.51 2.48 38.76
CA MET A 1 42.24 3.31 37.56
C MET A 1 42.32 2.56 36.22
N PRO A 2 43.31 1.69 35.91
CA PRO A 2 43.42 1.10 34.57
C PRO A 2 42.28 0.12 34.21
N LEU A 3 41.78 -0.64 35.19
CA LEU A 3 40.64 -1.55 35.02
C LEU A 3 39.35 -0.84 34.58
N PHE A 4 39.12 0.39 35.05
CA PHE A 4 37.93 1.18 34.72
C PHE A 4 37.97 1.69 33.26
N ILE A 5 39.16 2.03 32.77
CA ILE A 5 39.38 2.48 31.39
C ILE A 5 39.22 1.31 30.42
N ILE A 6 39.74 0.13 30.78
CA ILE A 6 39.61 -1.09 29.97
C ILE A 6 38.13 -1.52 29.87
N SER A 7 37.37 -1.48 30.98
CA SER A 7 35.94 -1.77 30.95
C SER A 7 35.13 -0.76 30.13
N LEU A 8 35.52 0.52 30.16
CA LEU A 8 34.87 1.57 29.38
C LEU A 8 35.11 1.38 27.87
N ILE A 9 36.34 1.04 27.47
CA ILE A 9 36.69 0.78 26.06
C ILE A 9 36.00 -0.49 25.54
N ALA A 10 35.92 -1.54 26.35
CA ALA A 10 35.19 -2.76 26.00
C ALA A 10 33.68 -2.50 25.83
N ALA A 11 33.09 -1.69 26.72
CA ALA A 11 31.68 -1.30 26.62
C ALA A 11 31.40 -0.45 25.35
N LEU A 12 32.29 0.50 25.01
CA LEU A 12 32.20 1.29 23.78
C LEU A 12 32.36 0.43 22.52
N ALA A 13 33.29 -0.51 22.52
CA ALA A 13 33.51 -1.43 21.40
C ALA A 13 32.31 -2.37 21.16
N LEU A 14 31.58 -2.76 22.22
CA LEU A 14 30.34 -3.54 22.13
C LEU A 14 29.10 -2.69 21.79
N ALA A 15 29.12 -1.39 22.12
CA ALA A 15 28.01 -0.46 21.82
C ALA A 15 27.94 -0.06 20.33
N ILE A 16 29.08 0.03 19.63
CA ILE A 16 29.13 0.40 18.21
C ILE A 16 28.37 -0.60 17.31
N PRO A 17 28.57 -1.94 17.41
CA PRO A 17 27.83 -2.90 16.59
C PRO A 17 26.35 -2.98 16.99
N THR A 18 26.00 -2.79 18.26
CA THR A 18 24.58 -2.81 18.70
C THR A 18 23.82 -1.61 18.16
N CYS A 19 24.37 -0.39 18.26
CA CYS A 19 23.75 0.81 17.68
C CYS A 19 23.68 0.77 16.15
N GLY A 20 24.72 0.27 15.48
CA GLY A 20 24.76 0.13 14.01
C GLY A 20 23.75 -0.89 13.48
N ILE A 21 23.68 -2.07 14.11
CA ILE A 21 22.71 -3.12 13.74
C ILE A 21 21.29 -2.64 14.01
N SER A 22 21.02 -1.96 15.12
CA SER A 22 19.69 -1.39 15.38
C SER A 22 19.28 -0.35 14.33
N LEU A 23 20.21 0.46 13.84
CA LEU A 23 19.94 1.47 12.81
C LEU A 23 19.69 0.83 11.44
N VAL A 24 20.47 -0.19 11.07
CA VAL A 24 20.26 -0.96 9.83
C VAL A 24 18.93 -1.72 9.89
N VAL A 25 18.62 -2.38 11.01
CA VAL A 25 17.33 -3.06 11.20
C VAL A 25 16.18 -2.06 11.15
N PHE A 26 16.32 -0.90 11.80
CA PHE A 26 15.29 0.14 11.76
C PHE A 26 15.09 0.70 10.35
N VAL A 27 16.16 0.94 9.59
CA VAL A 27 16.08 1.41 8.19
C VAL A 27 15.48 0.33 7.29
N VAL A 28 15.88 -0.93 7.42
CA VAL A 28 15.35 -2.05 6.64
C VAL A 28 13.88 -2.29 6.97
N VAL A 29 13.48 -2.29 8.24
CA VAL A 29 12.09 -2.44 8.66
C VAL A 29 11.26 -1.24 8.23
N LYS A 30 11.77 -0.01 8.32
CA LYS A 30 11.06 1.20 7.91
C LYS A 30 10.91 1.30 6.39
N TYR A 31 11.88 0.82 5.61
CA TYR A 31 11.77 0.74 4.15
C TYR A 31 10.93 -0.45 3.68
N ALA A 32 10.98 -1.58 4.39
CA ALA A 32 10.20 -2.77 4.06
C ALA A 32 8.75 -2.67 4.54
N VAL A 33 8.49 -1.94 5.62
CA VAL A 33 7.18 -1.82 6.27
C VAL A 33 6.89 -0.33 6.52
N ASP A 34 6.60 0.41 5.45
CA ASP A 34 6.10 1.79 5.57
C ASP A 34 4.63 1.79 6.06
N ILE A 35 4.45 1.51 7.35
CA ILE A 35 3.14 1.44 8.02
C ILE A 35 2.42 2.78 7.95
N ALA A 36 3.17 3.90 8.04
CA ALA A 36 2.60 5.23 7.95
C ALA A 36 1.98 5.47 6.56
N GLY A 37 2.65 5.06 5.48
CA GLY A 37 2.09 5.08 4.13
C GLY A 37 0.86 4.19 3.98
N VAL A 38 0.87 2.98 4.55
CA VAL A 38 -0.29 2.06 4.54
C VAL A 38 -1.50 2.68 5.23
N ASN A 39 -1.32 3.29 6.41
CA ASN A 39 -2.41 3.92 7.14
C ASN A 39 -2.98 5.14 6.40
N LYS A 40 -2.14 5.91 5.69
CA LYS A 40 -2.60 6.99 4.82
C LYS A 40 -3.44 6.47 3.65
N LEU A 41 -3.01 5.37 3.02
CA LEU A 41 -3.77 4.72 1.96
C LEU A 41 -5.13 4.23 2.47
N LEU A 42 -5.14 3.55 3.62
CA LEU A 42 -6.38 3.06 4.23
C LEU A 42 -7.36 4.21 4.57
N ALA A 43 -6.86 5.29 5.16
CA ALA A 43 -7.66 6.46 5.46
C ALA A 43 -8.20 7.14 4.18
N ALA A 44 -7.38 7.23 3.13
CA ALA A 44 -7.79 7.79 1.85
C ALA A 44 -8.81 6.90 1.12
N THR A 45 -8.64 5.58 1.15
CA THR A 45 -9.64 4.62 0.65
C THR A 45 -10.97 4.80 1.36
N GLN A 46 -10.97 4.89 2.70
CA GLN A 46 -12.19 5.10 3.47
C GLN A 46 -12.83 6.46 3.18
N THR A 47 -12.02 7.51 3.06
CA THR A 47 -12.51 8.85 2.73
C THR A 47 -13.14 8.84 1.33
N SER A 48 -12.47 8.24 0.35
CA SER A 48 -12.97 8.14 -1.03
C SER A 48 -14.28 7.34 -1.11
N LEU A 49 -14.41 6.24 -0.35
CA LEU A 49 -15.68 5.51 -0.25
C LEU A 49 -16.82 6.35 0.34
N ASN A 50 -16.52 7.22 1.31
CA ASN A 50 -17.54 8.01 1.98
C ASN A 50 -17.95 9.25 1.17
N THR A 51 -17.07 9.76 0.31
CA THR A 51 -17.29 10.99 -0.46
C THR A 51 -17.55 10.77 -1.93
N ASP A 52 -17.41 9.53 -2.43
CA ASP A 52 -17.40 9.16 -3.86
C ASP A 52 -16.38 9.95 -4.71
N ASP A 53 -15.44 10.62 -4.05
CA ASP A 53 -14.44 11.50 -4.68
C ASP A 53 -13.05 10.87 -4.60
N GLN A 54 -12.20 11.23 -5.57
CA GLN A 54 -10.78 10.89 -5.52
C GLN A 54 -10.06 11.68 -4.42
N VAL A 55 -9.22 10.98 -3.64
CA VAL A 55 -8.44 11.58 -2.56
C VAL A 55 -6.99 11.69 -2.99
N LEU A 56 -6.48 12.92 -3.04
CA LEU A 56 -5.07 13.18 -3.34
C LEU A 56 -4.21 12.92 -2.10
N ILE A 57 -3.14 12.14 -2.26
CA ILE A 57 -2.23 11.78 -1.17
C ILE A 57 -0.82 12.25 -1.47
N GLY A 58 -0.25 13.00 -0.52
CA GLY A 58 1.14 13.42 -0.54
C GLY A 58 2.08 12.31 -0.05
N HIS A 59 3.12 12.04 -0.83
CA HIS A 59 4.31 11.26 -0.47
C HIS A 59 3.99 9.88 0.16
N VAL A 60 3.63 8.92 -0.68
CA VAL A 60 3.57 7.50 -0.30
C VAL A 60 4.48 6.70 -1.26
N ASN A 61 5.26 5.77 -0.72
CA ASN A 61 6.21 4.97 -1.49
C ASN A 61 5.53 3.74 -2.10
N ASN A 62 6.09 3.18 -3.17
CA ASN A 62 5.59 1.95 -3.81
C ASN A 62 5.55 0.76 -2.83
N ALA A 63 6.48 0.72 -1.86
CA ALA A 63 6.49 -0.28 -0.79
C ALA A 63 5.23 -0.21 0.09
N ALA A 64 4.76 0.99 0.43
CA ALA A 64 3.52 1.17 1.18
C ALA A 64 2.29 0.74 0.37
N ILE A 65 2.26 1.01 -0.94
CA ILE A 65 1.18 0.54 -1.84
C ILE A 65 1.13 -0.98 -1.85
N ARG A 66 2.29 -1.62 -2.06
CA ARG A 66 2.38 -3.08 -2.05
C ARG A 66 1.93 -3.68 -0.72
N ASN A 67 2.43 -3.14 0.40
CA ASN A 67 2.06 -3.60 1.74
C ASN A 67 0.57 -3.37 2.05
N PHE A 68 -0.01 -2.29 1.56
CA PHE A 68 -1.44 -2.01 1.70
C PHE A 68 -2.27 -3.13 1.06
N PHE A 69 -1.99 -3.48 -0.20
CA PHE A 69 -2.68 -4.58 -0.86
C PHE A 69 -2.30 -5.96 -0.30
N GLU A 70 -1.09 -6.16 0.21
CA GLU A 70 -0.71 -7.42 0.89
C GLU A 70 -1.45 -7.61 2.22
N LYS A 71 -1.63 -6.55 3.01
CA LYS A 71 -2.25 -6.64 4.34
C LYS A 71 -3.78 -6.55 4.32
N HIS A 72 -4.32 -5.70 3.44
CA HIS A 72 -5.76 -5.41 3.37
C HIS A 72 -6.43 -5.98 2.12
N GLY A 73 -5.66 -6.56 1.19
CA GLY A 73 -6.22 -7.16 -0.01
C GLY A 73 -6.95 -8.46 0.31
N THR A 74 -8.20 -8.57 -0.13
CA THR A 74 -9.05 -9.74 0.14
C THR A 74 -8.96 -10.82 -0.92
N THR A 75 -8.50 -10.46 -2.12
CA THR A 75 -8.36 -11.41 -3.22
C THR A 75 -6.96 -11.43 -3.78
N ALA A 76 -6.58 -12.59 -4.33
CA ALA A 76 -5.32 -12.77 -5.04
C ALA A 76 -5.25 -11.95 -6.34
N VAL A 77 -6.38 -11.43 -6.81
CA VAL A 77 -6.48 -10.64 -8.05
C VAL A 77 -6.06 -9.20 -7.76
N LYS A 78 -4.75 -8.97 -7.75
CA LYS A 78 -4.15 -7.64 -7.74
C LYS A 78 -3.71 -7.32 -9.17
N CYS A 79 -4.27 -6.26 -9.74
CA CYS A 79 -3.83 -5.81 -11.05
C CYS A 79 -2.88 -4.63 -10.85
N VAL A 80 -1.62 -4.84 -11.23
CA VAL A 80 -0.63 -3.77 -11.35
C VAL A 80 -0.47 -3.50 -12.84
N ARG A 81 -0.80 -2.28 -13.26
CA ARG A 81 -0.61 -1.86 -14.65
C ARG A 81 0.24 -0.61 -14.68
N HIS A 82 1.20 -0.65 -15.58
CA HIS A 82 2.09 0.45 -15.88
C HIS A 82 1.68 0.98 -17.24
N GLU A 83 0.74 1.91 -17.28
CA GLU A 83 0.40 2.62 -18.50
C GLU A 83 0.95 4.05 -18.41
N LYS A 84 1.38 4.64 -19.53
CA LYS A 84 1.80 6.05 -19.53
C LYS A 84 0.58 6.90 -19.88
N PRO A 85 0.32 8.02 -19.17
CA PRO A 85 1.14 8.62 -18.12
C PRO A 85 0.84 8.13 -16.69
N PHE A 86 -0.06 7.15 -16.51
CA PHE A 86 -0.60 6.73 -15.21
C PHE A 86 -0.14 5.34 -14.74
N ILE A 87 0.64 5.29 -13.67
CA ILE A 87 0.90 4.03 -12.96
C ILE A 87 -0.23 3.81 -11.96
N PHE A 88 -0.94 2.69 -12.06
CA PHE A 88 -2.02 2.38 -11.12
C PHE A 88 -1.97 0.95 -10.59
N TYR A 89 -2.40 0.82 -9.34
CA TYR A 89 -2.60 -0.42 -8.61
C TYR A 89 -4.08 -0.50 -8.28
N ILE A 90 -4.72 -1.60 -8.66
CA ILE A 90 -6.13 -1.83 -8.35
C ILE A 90 -6.31 -3.23 -7.76
N GLY A 91 -7.14 -3.31 -6.73
CA GLY A 91 -7.48 -4.57 -6.09
C GLY A 91 -8.62 -4.42 -5.09
N TYR A 92 -9.21 -5.56 -4.73
CA TYR A 92 -10.20 -5.63 -3.67
C TYR A 92 -9.50 -5.53 -2.32
N VAL A 93 -9.98 -4.65 -1.45
CA VAL A 93 -9.46 -4.45 -0.09
C VAL A 93 -10.61 -4.40 0.91
N THR A 94 -10.35 -4.84 2.14
CA THR A 94 -11.29 -4.67 3.25
C THR A 94 -11.16 -3.25 3.78
N ALA A 95 -12.25 -2.49 3.69
CA ALA A 95 -12.36 -1.18 4.31
C ALA A 95 -12.38 -1.29 5.84
N VAL A 96 -12.23 -0.17 6.55
CA VAL A 96 -12.28 -0.14 8.03
C VAL A 96 -13.65 -0.58 8.55
N SER A 97 -14.70 -0.41 7.75
CA SER A 97 -16.06 -0.89 8.03
C SER A 97 -16.23 -2.41 7.96
N GLY A 98 -15.22 -3.16 7.49
CA GLY A 98 -15.30 -4.60 7.28
C GLY A 98 -15.92 -5.01 5.94
N ALA A 99 -16.39 -4.06 5.13
CA ALA A 99 -16.88 -4.32 3.78
C ALA A 99 -15.74 -4.45 2.76
N GLU A 100 -15.89 -5.34 1.78
CA GLU A 100 -15.01 -5.39 0.61
C GLU A 100 -15.29 -4.19 -0.30
N CYS A 101 -14.22 -3.48 -0.68
CA CYS A 101 -14.27 -2.41 -1.66
C CYS A 101 -13.19 -2.61 -2.72
N VAL A 102 -13.34 -2.00 -3.88
CA VAL A 102 -12.27 -1.91 -4.87
C VAL A 102 -11.51 -0.62 -4.63
N SER A 103 -10.23 -0.72 -4.26
CA SER A 103 -9.35 0.44 -4.12
C SER A 103 -8.43 0.53 -5.32
N LEU A 104 -8.45 1.70 -5.95
CA LEU A 104 -7.53 2.12 -6.99
C LEU A 104 -6.55 3.14 -6.40
N VAL A 105 -5.26 2.85 -6.51
CA VAL A 105 -4.16 3.74 -6.13
C VAL A 105 -3.40 4.09 -7.41
N GLY A 106 -3.53 5.33 -7.86
CA GLY A 106 -2.93 5.82 -9.09
C GLY A 106 -1.90 6.92 -8.86
N ARG A 107 -1.04 7.13 -9.85
CA ARG A 107 -0.13 8.27 -9.91
C ARG A 107 -0.27 8.96 -11.26
N GLY A 108 -0.66 10.23 -11.23
CA GLY A 108 -0.84 11.08 -12.40
C GLY A 108 -0.21 12.45 -12.19
N ASN A 109 0.49 12.99 -13.18
CA ASN A 109 1.13 14.31 -13.13
C ASN A 109 2.01 14.53 -11.88
N GLY A 110 2.67 13.48 -11.39
CA GLY A 110 3.52 13.51 -10.20
C GLY A 110 2.78 13.37 -8.86
N VAL A 111 1.45 13.50 -8.85
CA VAL A 111 0.58 13.40 -7.67
C VAL A 111 -0.01 11.99 -7.56
N MET A 112 -0.10 11.46 -6.35
CA MET A 112 -0.80 10.20 -6.10
C MET A 112 -2.23 10.45 -5.68
N PHE A 113 -3.12 9.60 -6.14
CA PHE A 113 -4.53 9.64 -5.84
C PHE A 113 -5.02 8.25 -5.47
N VAL A 114 -6.02 8.22 -4.59
CA VAL A 114 -6.76 7.00 -4.26
C VAL A 114 -8.22 7.24 -4.56
N SER A 115 -8.79 6.31 -5.31
CA SER A 115 -10.21 6.23 -5.57
C SER A 115 -10.68 4.87 -5.08
N ALA A 116 -11.78 4.84 -4.36
CA ALA A 116 -12.36 3.60 -3.87
C ALA A 116 -13.83 3.54 -4.27
N MET A 117 -14.29 2.34 -4.62
CA MET A 117 -15.66 2.11 -5.06
C MET A 117 -16.20 0.83 -4.45
N GLU A 118 -17.50 0.83 -4.17
CA GLU A 118 -18.20 -0.39 -3.79
C GLU A 118 -18.31 -1.33 -4.99
N PRO A 119 -18.08 -2.65 -4.83
CA PRO A 119 -18.30 -3.59 -5.89
C PRO A 119 -19.80 -3.65 -6.23
N PRO A 120 -20.17 -3.73 -7.52
CA PRO A 120 -21.58 -3.72 -7.94
C PRO A 120 -22.35 -4.96 -7.50
N VAL A 121 -21.65 -6.01 -7.07
CA VAL A 121 -22.22 -7.27 -6.60
C VAL A 121 -21.38 -7.77 -5.42
N GLN A 122 -22.03 -8.34 -4.40
CA GLN A 122 -21.34 -9.12 -3.37
C GLN A 122 -20.84 -10.41 -4.00
N PHE A 123 -19.54 -10.42 -4.32
CA PHE A 123 -18.88 -11.59 -4.87
C PHE A 123 -18.46 -12.52 -3.72
N GLY A 124 -18.85 -13.79 -3.79
CA GLY A 124 -18.39 -14.83 -2.87
C GLY A 124 -16.93 -15.23 -3.10
N GLU A 125 -16.50 -16.32 -2.46
CA GLU A 125 -15.17 -16.93 -2.65
C GLU A 125 -15.14 -18.03 -3.72
N ASP A 126 -16.27 -18.29 -4.38
CA ASP A 126 -16.37 -19.30 -5.43
C ASP A 126 -15.65 -18.87 -6.72
N MET A 127 -15.33 -19.85 -7.56
CA MET A 127 -14.58 -19.63 -8.80
C MET A 127 -15.26 -18.64 -9.76
N LEU A 128 -16.60 -18.61 -9.80
CA LEU A 128 -17.35 -17.67 -10.65
C LEU A 128 -17.25 -16.25 -10.09
N SER A 129 -17.30 -16.10 -8.77
CA SER A 129 -17.05 -14.82 -8.11
C SER A 129 -15.65 -14.28 -8.37
N LEU A 130 -14.61 -15.12 -8.39
CA LEU A 130 -13.25 -14.69 -8.77
C LEU A 130 -13.16 -14.23 -10.22
N ILE A 131 -13.87 -14.89 -11.15
CA ILE A 131 -13.94 -14.49 -12.56
C ILE A 131 -14.65 -13.13 -12.67
N GLY A 132 -15.79 -12.96 -12.00
CA GLY A 132 -16.53 -11.70 -11.97
C GLY A 132 -15.70 -10.55 -11.37
N LYS A 133 -14.99 -10.83 -10.27
CA LYS A 133 -14.08 -9.87 -9.64
C LYS A 133 -12.99 -9.39 -10.61
N LYS A 134 -12.41 -10.31 -11.38
CA LYS A 134 -11.40 -10.00 -12.41
C LYS A 134 -12.00 -9.19 -13.57
N GLN A 135 -13.15 -9.60 -14.09
CA GLN A 135 -13.82 -8.89 -15.19
C GLN A 135 -14.17 -7.45 -14.81
N PHE A 136 -14.61 -7.22 -13.57
CA PHE A 136 -14.90 -5.87 -13.08
C PHE A 136 -13.64 -4.99 -13.03
N ILE A 137 -12.51 -5.52 -12.55
CA ILE A 137 -11.23 -4.82 -12.60
C ILE A 137 -10.85 -4.49 -14.05
N ASP A 138 -10.99 -5.46 -14.97
CA ASP A 138 -10.66 -5.25 -16.39
C ASP A 138 -11.54 -4.16 -17.03
N GLN A 139 -12.82 -4.05 -16.63
CA GLN A 139 -13.71 -2.97 -17.09
C GLN A 139 -13.27 -1.59 -16.58
N ILE A 140 -12.90 -1.48 -15.31
CA ILE A 140 -12.37 -0.22 -14.74
C ILE A 140 -11.12 0.20 -15.50
N VAL A 141 -10.21 -0.75 -15.76
CA VAL A 141 -8.98 -0.50 -16.53
C VAL A 141 -9.30 -0.04 -17.95
N ALA A 142 -10.22 -0.69 -18.65
CA ALA A 142 -10.64 -0.28 -19.98
C ALA A 142 -11.22 1.15 -20.01
N GLY A 143 -12.01 1.51 -18.99
CA GLY A 143 -12.56 2.87 -18.83
C GLY A 143 -11.48 3.93 -18.62
N LEU A 144 -10.48 3.65 -17.78
CA LEU A 144 -9.34 4.54 -17.56
C LEU A 144 -8.52 4.74 -18.84
N ASN A 145 -8.30 3.67 -19.60
CA ASN A 145 -7.54 3.74 -20.85
C ASN A 145 -8.29 4.57 -21.90
N ALA A 146 -9.63 4.45 -21.97
CA ALA A 146 -10.46 5.28 -22.84
C ALA A 146 -10.41 6.77 -22.46
N ALA A 147 -10.40 7.09 -21.16
CA ALA A 147 -10.29 8.47 -20.67
C ALA A 147 -8.91 9.10 -20.86
N SER A 148 -7.88 8.29 -21.14
CA SER A 148 -6.49 8.74 -21.33
C SER A 148 -6.13 9.10 -22.78
N ARG A 149 -7.04 8.84 -23.74
CA ARG A 149 -6.90 9.16 -25.17
C ARG A 149 -7.61 10.45 -25.51
#